data_AF-A0A150QU18-F1
#
_entry.id   AF-A0A150QU18-F1
#
_cell.length_a   1.000
_cell.length_b   1.000
_cell.length_c   1.000
_cell.angle_alpha   90.00
_cell.angle_beta   90.00
_cell.angle_gamma   90.00
#
_symmetry.space_group_name_H-M   'P 1'
#
loop_
_entity.id
_entity.type
_entity.pdbx_description
1 polymer ?
#
loop_
_entity_poly.entity_id
_entity_poly.type
_entity_poly.pdbx_seq_one_letter_code
_entity_poly.pdbx_strand_id
1 'polypeptide(L)'
;MSDSLLDVGQRGRARVPFVSRLWRALRGARRRDLAAPLAALMPLAAAASCSVTVDLDPLQDGVSCPSGQKSCYGSCVSIMDPDYGCTPDRCAPCTLMQADAVCDPSSAEGQCILSRCIPGTEYESCDGDLNNGCETNTNTSLEHCGFCNTPCTCEVGFATCIRGSCRCSS
;
A
#
# COMPACT_ATOMS: atom_id res chain seq x y z
N MET A 1 -15.83 -20.00 -51.60
CA MET A 1 -17.13 -20.60 -51.25
C MET A 1 -17.15 -20.64 -49.74
N SER A 2 -17.53 -19.54 -49.10
CA SER A 2 -18.90 -19.30 -48.59
C SER A 2 -18.86 -19.56 -47.08
N ASP A 3 -18.93 -18.50 -46.27
CA ASP A 3 -20.14 -18.11 -45.51
C ASP A 3 -20.32 -19.02 -44.27
N SER A 4 -20.62 -18.59 -43.05
CA SER A 4 -21.09 -17.31 -42.51
C SER A 4 -21.29 -17.50 -40.98
N LEU A 5 -21.17 -16.43 -40.17
CA LEU A 5 -22.10 -16.00 -39.08
C LEU A 5 -22.34 -16.96 -37.86
N LEU A 6 -22.35 -16.61 -36.55
CA LEU A 6 -22.72 -15.43 -35.73
C LEU A 6 -22.28 -15.70 -34.25
N ASP A 7 -21.73 -14.74 -33.49
CA ASP A 7 -22.39 -13.84 -32.46
C ASP A 7 -22.48 -14.52 -31.06
N VAL A 8 -22.20 -13.95 -29.88
CA VAL A 8 -22.54 -12.67 -29.22
C VAL A 8 -21.65 -12.47 -27.97
N GLY A 9 -21.37 -11.23 -27.53
CA GLY A 9 -21.17 -10.98 -26.07
C GLY A 9 -20.21 -9.86 -25.57
N GLN A 10 -20.29 -8.66 -26.14
CA GLN A 10 -20.24 -7.32 -25.49
C GLN A 10 -19.26 -7.02 -24.32
N ARG A 11 -18.23 -6.20 -24.62
CA ARG A 11 -17.58 -5.25 -23.68
C ARG A 11 -18.01 -3.82 -24.02
N GLY A 12 -18.69 -3.13 -23.09
CA GLY A 12 -19.04 -1.72 -23.23
C GLY A 12 -17.88 -0.79 -22.85
N ARG A 13 -17.36 -0.03 -23.82
CA ARG A 13 -16.57 1.20 -23.60
C ARG A 13 -17.22 2.30 -24.43
N ALA A 14 -17.91 3.23 -23.79
CA ALA A 14 -18.43 4.42 -24.45
C ALA A 14 -17.35 5.51 -24.50
N ARG A 15 -16.89 5.83 -25.72
CA ARG A 15 -16.25 7.10 -26.09
C ARG A 15 -17.27 7.93 -26.85
N VAL A 16 -17.56 9.14 -26.40
CA VAL A 16 -18.38 10.12 -27.15
C VAL A 16 -17.48 11.07 -27.94
N PRO A 17 -17.71 11.26 -29.26
CA PRO A 17 -16.90 12.13 -30.09
C PRO A 17 -17.48 13.54 -30.25
N PHE A 18 -16.54 14.49 -30.33
CA PHE A 18 -16.47 15.57 -31.32
C PHE A 18 -17.65 15.67 -32.31
N VAL A 19 -18.45 16.74 -32.20
CA VAL A 19 -19.20 17.26 -33.36
C VAL A 19 -18.95 18.75 -33.44
N SER A 20 -18.33 19.11 -34.55
CA SER A 20 -17.97 20.46 -34.95
C SER A 20 -18.98 20.95 -35.99
N ARG A 21 -19.07 22.28 -36.12
CA ARG A 21 -19.57 23.02 -37.29
C ARG A 21 -21.08 23.02 -37.53
N LEU A 22 -21.74 24.09 -37.09
CA LEU A 22 -22.79 24.69 -37.90
C LEU A 22 -22.50 26.19 -38.08
N TRP A 23 -22.01 26.52 -39.27
CA TRP A 23 -21.87 27.89 -39.74
C TRP A 23 -23.21 28.39 -40.28
N ARG A 24 -23.49 29.66 -39.97
CA ARG A 24 -24.12 30.65 -40.85
C ARG A 24 -25.35 30.20 -41.66
N ALA A 25 -26.52 30.66 -41.23
CA ALA A 25 -27.42 31.41 -42.09
C ALA A 25 -28.59 31.92 -41.25
N LEU A 26 -28.62 33.21 -40.92
CA LEU A 26 -29.83 34.05 -40.94
C LEU A 26 -29.38 35.52 -40.80
N ARG A 27 -28.99 36.10 -41.95
CA ARG A 27 -28.98 37.54 -42.15
C ARG A 27 -30.41 37.98 -42.44
N GLY A 28 -30.91 38.95 -41.68
CA GLY A 28 -31.95 39.86 -42.14
C GLY A 28 -33.27 39.84 -41.38
N ALA A 29 -33.35 40.58 -40.27
CA ALA A 29 -34.60 41.21 -39.85
C ALA A 29 -34.31 42.51 -39.08
N ARG A 30 -34.70 43.59 -39.75
CA ARG A 30 -34.81 45.02 -39.42
C ARG A 30 -34.75 45.45 -37.94
N ARG A 31 -34.03 46.57 -37.75
CA ARG A 31 -34.03 47.45 -36.58
C ARG A 31 -35.43 47.92 -36.21
N ARG A 32 -35.76 47.87 -34.92
CA ARG A 32 -36.70 48.79 -34.26
C ARG A 32 -36.13 49.15 -32.90
N ASP A 33 -35.63 50.38 -32.81
CA ASP A 33 -35.26 51.03 -31.56
C ASP A 33 -36.52 51.25 -30.72
N LEU A 34 -36.57 50.67 -29.53
CA LEU A 34 -37.44 51.10 -28.44
C LEU A 34 -36.65 51.01 -27.13
N ALA A 35 -36.28 52.18 -26.63
CA ALA A 35 -35.70 52.37 -25.32
C ALA A 35 -36.77 52.15 -24.22
N ALA A 36 -36.44 51.38 -23.19
CA ALA A 36 -36.74 51.70 -21.78
C ALA A 36 -36.12 50.65 -20.83
N PRO A 37 -35.52 51.07 -19.70
CA PRO A 37 -34.89 50.18 -18.74
C PRO A 37 -35.92 49.74 -17.68
N LEU A 38 -36.00 48.43 -17.39
CA LEU A 38 -36.65 47.95 -16.18
C LEU A 38 -35.63 47.16 -15.37
N ALA A 39 -35.24 47.82 -14.30
CA ALA A 39 -34.43 47.31 -13.22
C ALA A 39 -35.08 46.08 -12.57
N ALA A 40 -34.19 45.27 -12.01
CA ALA A 40 -34.38 44.48 -10.80
C ALA A 40 -35.49 43.43 -10.79
N LEU A 41 -35.08 42.16 -10.73
CA LEU A 41 -35.54 41.17 -9.73
C LEU A 41 -34.77 39.86 -9.99
N MET A 42 -33.46 39.88 -9.75
CA MET A 42 -32.71 38.64 -9.45
C MET A 42 -32.87 38.41 -7.94
N PRO A 43 -33.53 37.34 -7.48
CA PRO A 43 -33.52 37.03 -6.06
C PRO A 43 -32.09 36.64 -5.69
N LEU A 44 -31.48 37.47 -4.85
CA LEU A 44 -30.30 37.15 -4.04
C LEU A 44 -30.66 35.99 -3.09
N ALA A 45 -30.69 34.76 -3.62
CA ALA A 45 -30.58 33.57 -2.79
C ALA A 45 -29.09 33.40 -2.46
N ALA A 46 -28.57 34.29 -1.60
CA ALA A 46 -27.35 34.03 -0.87
C ALA A 46 -27.67 32.91 0.12
N ALA A 47 -27.70 31.68 -0.37
CA ALA A 47 -27.56 30.53 0.50
C ALA A 47 -26.19 30.68 1.15
N ALA A 48 -26.18 31.21 2.37
CA ALA A 48 -25.07 31.08 3.29
C ALA A 48 -24.96 29.59 3.63
N SER A 49 -24.47 28.81 2.68
CA SER A 49 -23.97 27.47 2.96
C SER A 49 -22.72 27.68 3.78
N CYS A 50 -22.83 27.47 5.09
CA CYS A 50 -21.66 27.28 5.93
C CYS A 50 -20.96 26.02 5.43
N SER A 51 -20.03 26.18 4.49
CA SER A 51 -19.07 25.15 4.15
C SER A 51 -18.18 24.99 5.37
N VAL A 52 -18.37 23.93 6.15
CA VAL A 52 -17.37 23.50 7.11
C VAL A 52 -16.21 22.95 6.28
N THR A 53 -15.25 23.83 5.95
CA THR A 53 -13.92 23.36 5.56
C THR A 53 -13.29 22.83 6.83
N VAL A 54 -13.49 21.54 7.08
CA VAL A 54 -12.53 20.82 7.92
C VAL A 54 -11.23 20.86 7.15
N ASP A 55 -10.35 21.77 7.58
CA ASP A 55 -8.94 21.64 7.33
C ASP A 55 -8.56 20.29 7.96
N LEU A 56 -8.25 19.30 7.12
CA LEU A 56 -7.87 17.95 7.56
C LEU A 56 -6.36 17.85 7.80
N ASP A 57 -5.61 18.94 7.58
CA ASP A 57 -4.18 19.02 7.90
C ASP A 57 -3.87 18.80 9.40
N PRO A 58 -4.76 19.10 10.38
CA PRO A 58 -4.53 18.81 11.79
C PRO A 58 -5.22 17.52 12.31
N LEU A 59 -5.88 16.73 11.45
CA LEU A 59 -6.24 15.33 11.81
C LEU A 59 -5.12 14.34 11.46
N GLN A 60 -4.07 14.81 10.80
CA GLN A 60 -2.72 14.29 10.94
C GLN A 60 -2.11 15.02 12.14
N ASP A 61 -1.62 14.28 13.15
CA ASP A 61 -1.01 14.84 14.37
C ASP A 61 -0.12 16.04 14.04
N GLY A 62 -0.60 17.25 14.34
CA GLY A 62 -0.14 18.56 13.83
C GLY A 62 1.27 19.01 14.25
N VAL A 63 2.25 18.13 14.15
CA VAL A 63 3.67 18.38 14.36
C VAL A 63 4.35 18.26 13.00
N SER A 64 4.73 19.40 12.42
CA SER A 64 5.64 19.41 11.27
C SER A 64 7.04 19.04 11.76
N CYS A 65 7.50 17.82 11.40
CA CYS A 65 8.83 17.37 11.74
C CYS A 65 9.88 17.85 10.71
N PRO A 66 11.16 17.98 11.11
CA PRO A 66 12.26 18.21 10.19
C PRO A 66 12.34 17.13 9.09
N SER A 67 13.04 17.44 8.01
CA SER A 67 13.31 16.46 6.94
C SER A 67 13.98 15.20 7.52
N GLY A 68 13.53 14.02 7.08
CA GLY A 68 13.99 12.73 7.59
C GLY A 68 13.29 12.27 8.88
N GLN A 69 12.28 13.00 9.35
CA GLN A 69 11.48 12.64 10.52
C GLN A 69 9.98 12.62 10.20
N LYS A 70 9.24 11.88 11.02
CA LYS A 70 7.77 11.77 10.98
C LYS A 70 7.19 12.00 12.36
N SER A 71 5.94 12.46 12.41
CA SER A 71 5.20 12.62 13.65
C SER A 71 4.61 11.28 14.06
N CYS A 72 5.03 10.78 15.22
CA CYS A 72 4.49 9.57 15.83
C CYS A 72 4.13 9.84 17.28
N TYR A 73 2.84 9.73 17.62
CA TYR A 73 2.33 9.91 18.97
C TYR A 73 2.72 11.28 19.58
N GLY A 74 2.73 12.33 18.76
CA GLY A 74 3.08 13.70 19.16
C GLY A 74 4.58 13.99 19.30
N SER A 75 5.45 13.05 18.94
CA SER A 75 6.91 13.23 18.90
C SER A 75 7.45 13.05 17.49
N CYS A 76 8.52 13.77 17.14
CA CYS A 76 9.23 13.53 15.91
C CYS A 76 10.23 12.38 16.07
N VAL A 77 10.07 11.36 15.24
CA VAL A 77 10.94 10.16 15.21
C VAL A 77 11.53 10.02 13.80
N SER A 78 12.65 9.31 13.67
CA SER A 78 13.27 9.07 12.37
C SER A 78 12.34 8.27 11.46
N ILE A 79 12.32 8.58 10.16
CA ILE A 79 11.62 7.74 9.16
C ILE A 79 12.28 6.36 8.99
N MET A 80 13.51 6.19 9.50
CA MET A 80 14.29 4.95 9.48
C MET A 80 14.38 4.28 10.86
N ASP A 81 13.48 4.62 11.79
CA ASP A 81 13.42 3.97 13.11
C ASP A 81 12.46 2.77 13.06
N PRO A 82 12.95 1.52 13.14
CA PRO A 82 12.11 0.33 13.04
C PRO A 82 11.07 0.22 14.17
N ASP A 83 11.28 0.85 15.32
CA ASP A 83 10.30 0.89 16.41
C ASP A 83 9.07 1.75 16.06
N TYR A 84 9.21 2.62 15.05
CA TYR A 84 8.13 3.43 14.50
C TYR A 84 7.88 3.12 13.01
N GLY A 85 8.45 2.03 12.49
CA GLY A 85 8.33 1.60 11.10
C GLY A 85 9.17 2.41 10.11
N CYS A 86 9.16 1.98 8.85
CA CYS A 86 10.09 2.50 7.83
C CYS A 86 9.42 3.37 6.75
N THR A 87 8.12 3.61 6.85
CA THR A 87 7.38 4.51 5.95
C THR A 87 7.34 5.95 6.49
N PRO A 88 7.28 6.98 5.63
CA PRO A 88 7.31 8.39 6.06
C PRO A 88 6.03 8.87 6.77
N ASP A 89 4.90 8.17 6.60
CA ASP A 89 3.56 8.60 7.03
C ASP A 89 2.91 7.68 8.07
N ARG A 90 3.57 6.58 8.46
CA ARG A 90 3.05 5.62 9.44
C ARG A 90 4.04 5.29 10.55
N CYS A 91 3.46 4.98 11.71
CA CYS A 91 4.17 4.72 12.97
C CYS A 91 4.06 3.26 13.42
N ALA A 92 3.64 2.36 12.54
CA ALA A 92 3.53 0.95 12.86
C ALA A 92 4.94 0.34 12.93
N PRO A 93 5.36 -0.25 14.06
CA PRO A 93 6.69 -0.84 14.19
C PRO A 93 6.89 -1.96 13.16
N CYS A 94 8.14 -2.18 12.78
CA CYS A 94 8.51 -3.37 12.05
C CYS A 94 8.26 -4.61 12.90
N THR A 95 7.49 -5.56 12.38
CA THR A 95 7.21 -6.83 13.05
C THR A 95 7.55 -7.97 12.09
N LEU A 96 8.59 -8.72 12.43
CA LEU A 96 9.03 -9.91 11.71
C LEU A 96 8.93 -11.12 12.64
N MET A 97 8.65 -12.29 12.11
CA MET A 97 8.53 -13.51 12.91
C MET A 97 9.88 -13.83 13.55
N GLN A 98 9.92 -13.93 14.89
CA GLN A 98 11.11 -14.31 15.66
C GLN A 98 12.38 -13.54 15.30
N ALA A 99 12.24 -12.26 14.94
CA ALA A 99 13.34 -11.47 14.40
C ALA A 99 13.32 -10.01 14.83
N ASP A 100 14.53 -9.46 14.97
CA ASP A 100 14.75 -8.01 15.00
C ASP A 100 14.74 -7.49 13.56
N ALA A 101 14.11 -6.35 13.34
CA ALA A 101 13.97 -5.73 12.02
C ALA A 101 14.80 -4.44 11.90
N VAL A 102 15.18 -4.11 10.67
CA VAL A 102 15.79 -2.84 10.29
C VAL A 102 15.11 -2.27 9.05
N CYS A 103 15.17 -0.95 8.88
CA CYS A 103 14.70 -0.31 7.65
C CYS A 103 15.70 -0.51 6.51
N ASP A 104 15.22 -1.01 5.36
CA ASP A 104 16.04 -1.15 4.15
C ASP A 104 16.31 0.24 3.53
N PRO A 105 17.55 0.75 3.56
CA PRO A 105 17.86 2.06 2.98
C PRO A 105 17.80 2.08 1.45
N SER A 106 17.78 0.90 0.81
CA SER A 106 17.64 0.77 -0.65
C SER A 106 16.19 0.79 -1.11
N SER A 107 15.24 0.64 -0.19
CA SER A 107 13.81 0.63 -0.49
C SER A 107 13.26 2.06 -0.57
N ALA A 108 12.72 2.42 -1.74
CA ALA A 108 11.99 3.68 -1.89
C ALA A 108 10.63 3.69 -1.16
N GLU A 109 10.10 2.50 -0.84
CA GLU A 109 8.80 2.32 -0.20
C GLU A 109 8.90 2.21 1.33
N GLY A 110 10.12 2.15 1.88
CA GLY A 110 10.32 2.04 3.33
C GLY A 110 9.99 0.65 3.86
N GLN A 111 10.69 -0.38 3.35
CA GLN A 111 10.51 -1.77 3.77
C GLN A 111 11.24 -2.09 5.07
N CYS A 112 10.59 -2.89 5.91
CA CYS A 112 11.20 -3.56 7.06
C CYS A 112 11.82 -4.88 6.59
N ILE A 113 13.10 -5.09 6.90
CA ILE A 113 13.82 -6.31 6.55
C ILE A 113 14.46 -6.94 7.80
N LEU A 114 14.70 -8.24 7.72
CA LEU A 114 15.36 -9.03 8.75
C LEU A 114 16.76 -8.46 9.03
N SER A 115 17.01 -8.07 10.28
CA SER A 115 18.35 -7.77 10.77
C SER A 115 19.02 -9.03 11.31
N ARG A 116 18.34 -9.72 12.21
CA ARG A 116 18.76 -11.00 12.79
C ARG A 116 17.59 -11.71 13.44
N CYS A 117 17.72 -13.03 13.61
CA CYS A 117 16.82 -13.79 14.45
C CYS A 117 17.02 -13.45 15.93
N ILE A 118 15.95 -13.54 16.72
CA ILE A 118 15.99 -13.29 18.17
C ILE A 118 16.86 -14.37 18.84
N PRO A 119 17.95 -13.99 19.54
CA PRO A 119 18.81 -14.95 20.23
C PRO A 119 18.05 -15.81 21.25
N GLY A 120 18.35 -17.10 21.30
CA GLY A 120 17.75 -18.04 22.26
C GLY A 120 16.35 -18.56 21.88
N THR A 121 15.89 -18.29 20.65
CA THR A 121 14.65 -18.88 20.11
C THR A 121 14.90 -20.08 19.20
N GLU A 122 16.15 -20.27 18.75
CA GLU A 122 16.59 -21.28 17.77
C GLU A 122 15.76 -21.28 16.47
N TYR A 123 15.30 -20.09 16.08
CA TYR A 123 14.77 -19.84 14.75
C TYR A 123 15.86 -19.32 13.81
N GLU A 124 15.83 -19.77 12.57
CA GLU A 124 16.64 -19.28 11.45
C GLU A 124 15.75 -18.87 10.27
N SER A 125 16.27 -18.03 9.37
CA SER A 125 15.66 -17.73 8.07
C SER A 125 16.28 -18.64 7.01
N CYS A 126 15.57 -19.71 6.65
CA CYS A 126 16.07 -20.78 5.79
C CYS A 126 15.64 -20.63 4.33
N ASP A 127 14.61 -19.85 4.04
CA ASP A 127 14.22 -19.48 2.67
C ASP A 127 15.02 -18.28 2.12
N GLY A 128 15.67 -17.51 3.00
CA GLY A 128 16.45 -16.32 2.65
C GLY A 128 15.59 -15.08 2.33
N ASP A 129 14.29 -15.13 2.59
CA ASP A 129 13.40 -13.98 2.42
C ASP A 129 13.50 -13.04 3.63
N LEU A 130 14.19 -11.93 3.46
CA LEU A 130 14.36 -10.96 4.54
C LEU A 130 13.05 -10.30 4.99
N ASN A 131 11.93 -10.48 4.29
CA ASN A 131 10.66 -9.80 4.60
C ASN A 131 9.75 -10.60 5.55
N ASN A 132 10.05 -11.88 5.82
CA ASN A 132 9.17 -12.74 6.62
C ASN A 132 9.76 -13.12 8.00
N GLY A 133 11.04 -12.87 8.24
CA GLY A 133 11.71 -13.05 9.52
C GLY A 133 12.47 -14.37 9.61
N CYS A 134 12.45 -15.01 10.78
CA CYS A 134 13.06 -16.29 11.04
C CYS A 134 11.97 -17.32 11.30
N GLU A 135 11.56 -17.97 10.22
CA GLU A 135 10.38 -18.83 10.13
C GLU A 135 10.64 -20.27 10.59
N THR A 136 11.91 -20.68 10.65
CA THR A 136 12.27 -22.09 10.84
C THR A 136 12.85 -22.37 12.23
N ASN A 137 12.18 -23.17 13.05
CA ASN A 137 12.74 -23.68 14.30
C ASN A 137 13.72 -24.84 14.02
N THR A 138 15.03 -24.59 14.13
CA THR A 138 16.06 -25.60 13.84
C THR A 138 16.22 -26.64 14.96
N ASN A 139 15.59 -26.41 16.11
CA ASN A 139 15.58 -27.36 17.23
C ASN A 139 14.62 -28.54 17.02
N THR A 140 13.60 -28.36 16.18
CA THR A 140 12.52 -29.33 15.98
C THR A 140 12.22 -29.65 14.51
N SER A 141 12.63 -28.82 13.56
CA SER A 141 12.41 -29.07 12.14
C SER A 141 13.18 -30.31 11.69
N LEU A 142 12.48 -31.25 11.05
CA LEU A 142 13.14 -32.40 10.43
C LEU A 142 13.91 -32.01 9.16
N GLU A 143 13.52 -30.95 8.45
CA GLU A 143 14.16 -30.51 7.21
C GLU A 143 15.36 -29.59 7.47
N HIS A 144 15.45 -29.03 8.68
CA HIS A 144 16.41 -28.00 9.09
C HIS A 144 16.97 -28.28 10.49
N CYS A 145 17.32 -29.54 10.77
CA CYS A 145 17.70 -29.95 12.11
C CYS A 145 19.12 -29.49 12.45
N GLY A 146 19.22 -28.52 13.38
CA GLY A 146 20.46 -27.89 13.81
C GLY A 146 20.84 -26.66 12.98
N PHE A 147 20.64 -26.71 11.67
CA PHE A 147 20.88 -25.60 10.73
C PHE A 147 19.93 -25.68 9.54
N CYS A 148 19.75 -24.55 8.85
CA CYS A 148 19.04 -24.54 7.56
C CYS A 148 19.56 -25.61 6.58
N ASN A 149 18.62 -26.14 5.80
CA ASN A 149 18.85 -27.17 4.77
C ASN A 149 19.62 -28.42 5.26
N THR A 150 19.48 -28.78 6.53
CA THR A 150 20.08 -29.98 7.14
C THR A 150 18.98 -30.99 7.51
N PRO A 151 18.47 -31.78 6.56
CA PRO A 151 17.42 -32.74 6.85
C PRO A 151 17.93 -33.89 7.73
N CYS A 152 17.18 -34.19 8.79
CA CYS A 152 17.37 -35.34 9.66
C CYS A 152 16.75 -36.58 9.02
N THR A 153 17.59 -37.53 8.64
CA THR A 153 17.19 -38.80 8.01
C THR A 153 17.79 -39.99 8.74
N CYS A 154 17.10 -41.13 8.66
CA CYS A 154 17.53 -42.39 9.25
C CYS A 154 17.48 -43.48 8.17
N GLU A 155 18.50 -44.32 8.09
CA GLU A 155 18.52 -45.47 7.17
C GLU A 155 17.46 -46.50 7.55
N VAL A 156 17.26 -46.70 8.86
CA VAL A 156 16.23 -47.57 9.43
C VAL A 156 15.58 -46.86 10.61
N GLY A 157 14.25 -46.94 10.70
CA GLY A 157 13.47 -46.37 11.79
C GLY A 157 12.97 -44.94 11.55
N PHE A 158 12.55 -44.28 12.62
CA PHE A 158 11.97 -42.92 12.58
C PHE A 158 12.99 -41.86 12.99
N ALA A 159 13.10 -40.83 12.16
CA ALA A 159 13.90 -39.64 12.45
C ALA A 159 13.16 -38.68 13.39
N THR A 160 13.88 -38.08 14.32
CA THR A 160 13.37 -37.00 15.19
C THR A 160 14.45 -35.94 15.37
N CYS A 161 14.08 -34.67 15.24
CA CYS A 161 14.96 -33.56 15.60
C CYS A 161 14.70 -33.15 17.04
N ILE A 162 15.71 -33.27 17.90
CA ILE A 162 15.61 -32.89 19.31
C ILE A 162 16.78 -31.98 19.65
N ARG A 163 16.48 -30.71 19.96
CA ARG A 163 17.49 -29.69 20.31
C ARG A 163 18.56 -29.55 19.22
N GLY A 164 18.11 -29.55 17.95
CA GLY A 164 18.97 -29.39 16.79
C GLY A 164 19.83 -30.62 16.48
N SER A 165 19.57 -31.74 17.15
CA SER A 165 20.28 -33.00 16.93
C SER A 165 19.34 -34.04 16.35
N CYS A 166 19.75 -34.61 15.23
CA CYS A 166 19.04 -35.73 14.61
C CYS A 166 19.17 -37.00 15.45
N ARG A 167 18.05 -37.68 15.70
CA ARG A 167 17.99 -38.95 16.42
C ARG A 167 17.18 -39.96 15.63
N CYS A 168 17.65 -41.20 15.62
CA CYS A 168 16.95 -42.34 15.05
C CYS A 168 16.43 -43.24 16.17
N SER A 169 15.18 -43.69 16.03
CA SER A 169 14.59 -44.70 16.90
C SER A 169 14.15 -45.90 16.08
N SER A 170 14.35 -47.10 16.61
CA SER A 170 14.06 -48.40 15.99
C SER A 170 12.73 -48.96 16.44
#